data_AF-A7N536-F1
#
_entry.id   AF-A7N536-F1
#
_cell.length_a   1.000
_cell.length_b   1.000
_cell.length_c   1.000
_cell.angle_alpha   90.00
_cell.angle_beta   90.00
_cell.angle_gamma   90.00
#
_symmetry.space_group_name_H-M   'P 1'
#
loop_
_entity.id
_entity.type
_entity.pdbx_description
1 polymer ?
#
loop_
_entity_poly.entity_id
_entity_poly.type
_entity_poly.pdbx_seq_one_letter_code
_entity_poly.pdbx_strand_id
1 'polypeptide(L)' 'MGATSVVEKTTKYQAQIATANMTLLINDVELSIPQGTPAAYLAELIGALS' A
#
# COMPACT_ATOMS: atom_id res chain seq x y z
N MET A 1 -36.31 -34.25 22.00
CA MET A 1 -35.33 -33.98 20.93
C MET A 1 -35.11 -32.48 20.86
N GLY A 2 -33.95 -31.99 21.30
CA GLY A 2 -33.61 -30.57 21.26
C GLY A 2 -32.82 -30.29 19.98
N ALA A 3 -33.25 -29.30 19.19
CA ALA A 3 -32.54 -28.89 17.98
C ALA A 3 -31.31 -28.06 18.34
N THR A 4 -30.14 -28.46 17.86
CA THR A 4 -28.90 -27.68 18.01
C THR A 4 -28.82 -26.65 16.88
N SER A 5 -28.89 -25.36 17.22
CA SER A 5 -28.64 -24.27 16.28
C SER A 5 -27.14 -24.09 16.07
N VAL A 6 -26.67 -24.25 14.83
CA VAL A 6 -25.29 -23.94 14.43
C VAL A 6 -25.22 -22.46 14.07
N VAL A 7 -24.33 -21.70 14.71
CA VAL A 7 -24.06 -20.30 14.37
C VAL A 7 -22.80 -20.23 13.50
N GLU A 8 -22.97 -19.77 12.27
CA GLU A 8 -21.83 -19.52 11.37
C GLU A 8 -21.16 -18.20 11.77
N LYS A 9 -19.85 -18.27 12.09
CA LYS A 9 -19.04 -17.11 12.45
C LYS A 9 -18.05 -16.84 11.32
N THR A 10 -18.37 -15.90 10.44
CA THR A 10 -17.47 -15.46 9.37
C THR A 10 -16.52 -14.38 9.90
N THR A 11 -15.25 -14.74 10.10
CA THR A 11 -14.20 -13.77 10.45
C THR A 11 -13.80 -12.99 9.19
N LYS A 12 -14.06 -11.69 9.16
CA LYS A 12 -13.55 -10.80 8.10
C LYS A 12 -12.08 -10.47 8.40
N TYR A 13 -11.16 -11.09 7.66
CA TYR A 13 -9.80 -10.58 7.56
C TYR A 13 -9.79 -9.36 6.64
N GLN A 14 -9.75 -8.15 7.21
CA GLN A 14 -9.19 -7.03 6.46
C GLN A 14 -7.68 -7.21 6.50
N ALA A 15 -7.09 -7.68 5.40
CA ALA A 15 -5.65 -7.64 5.25
C ALA A 15 -5.24 -6.16 5.26
N GLN A 16 -4.68 -5.71 6.38
CA GLN A 16 -4.01 -4.43 6.45
C GLN A 16 -2.74 -4.60 5.61
N ILE A 17 -2.81 -4.24 4.33
CA ILE A 17 -1.61 -4.14 3.51
C ILE A 17 -0.82 -3.00 4.16
N ALA A 18 0.25 -3.35 4.86
CA ALA A 18 1.19 -2.38 5.37
C ALA A 18 1.89 -1.78 4.15
N THR A 19 1.34 -0.68 3.63
CA THR A 19 1.87 -0.05 2.43
C THR A 19 3.10 0.77 2.82
N ALA A 20 4.28 0.29 2.47
CA ALA A 20 5.56 0.96 2.76
C ALA A 20 5.87 2.02 1.71
N ASN A 21 6.47 3.13 2.12
CA ASN A 21 7.03 4.15 1.21
C ASN A 21 7.97 3.52 0.19
N MET A 22 7.96 4.06 -1.04
CA MET A 22 8.92 3.68 -2.08
C MET A 22 10.16 4.58 -1.97
N THR A 23 11.31 4.12 -2.46
CA THR A 23 12.53 4.95 -2.52
C THR A 23 12.91 5.18 -3.98
N LEU A 24 13.20 6.43 -4.33
CA LEU A 24 13.74 6.82 -5.63
C LEU A 24 15.20 7.26 -5.44
N LEU A 25 16.13 6.63 -6.16
CA LEU A 25 17.56 6.94 -6.11
C LEU A 25 17.96 7.70 -7.38
N ILE A 26 18.43 8.95 -7.23
CA ILE A 26 18.88 9.80 -8.34
C ILE A 26 20.17 10.51 -7.93
N ASN A 27 21.23 10.42 -8.74
CA ASN A 27 22.52 11.07 -8.47
C ASN A 27 23.04 10.81 -7.04
N ASP A 28 22.94 9.57 -6.55
CA ASP A 28 23.32 9.16 -5.19
C ASP A 28 22.44 9.74 -4.05
N VAL A 29 21.36 10.47 -4.40
CA VAL A 29 20.38 10.99 -3.46
C VAL A 29 19.18 10.05 -3.37
N GLU A 30 18.85 9.63 -2.15
CA GLU A 30 17.64 8.86 -1.85
C GLU A 30 16.46 9.77 -1.50
N LEU A 31 15.35 9.61 -2.21
CA LEU A 31 14.09 10.29 -1.95
C LEU A 31 13.04 9.27 -1.48
N SER A 32 12.47 9.51 -0.30
CA SER A 32 11.31 8.76 0.17
C SER A 32 10.04 9.25 -0.54
N ILE A 33 9.34 8.32 -1.19
CA ILE A 33 8.09 8.54 -1.91
C ILE A 33 6.93 8.08 -1.04
N PRO A 34 6.08 9.01 -0.58
CA PRO A 34 4.89 8.68 0.20
C PRO A 34 3.93 7.76 -0.54
N GLN A 35 3.10 7.06 0.24
CA GLN A 35 2.03 6.26 -0.33
C GLN A 35 0.93 7.11 -0.98
N GLY A 36 0.39 6.59 -2.08
CA GLY A 36 -0.61 7.31 -2.87
C GLY A 36 -0.03 8.39 -3.78
N THR A 37 1.30 8.52 -3.89
CA THR A 37 1.91 9.41 -4.88
C THR A 37 1.47 8.99 -6.30
N PRO A 38 0.84 9.89 -7.07
CA PRO A 38 0.42 9.59 -8.43
C PRO A 38 1.61 9.27 -9.33
N ALA A 39 1.46 8.30 -10.22
CA ALA A 39 2.51 7.93 -11.18
C ALA A 39 2.92 9.09 -12.10
N ALA A 40 2.00 9.98 -12.45
CA ALA A 40 2.29 11.19 -13.22
C ALA A 40 3.32 12.09 -12.50
N TYR A 41 3.15 12.26 -11.19
CA TYR A 41 4.07 13.06 -10.38
C TYR A 41 5.47 12.43 -10.30
N LEU A 42 5.56 11.09 -10.29
CA LEU A 42 6.85 10.40 -10.35
C LEU A 42 7.55 10.64 -11.69
N ALA A 43 6.82 10.59 -12.80
CA ALA A 43 7.38 10.87 -14.12
C ALA A 43 7.89 12.33 -14.23
N GLU A 44 7.11 13.29 -13.72
CA GLU A 44 7.51 14.69 -13.66
C GLU A 44 8.76 14.90 -12.79
N LEU A 45 8.79 14.28 -11.61
CA LEU A 45 9.94 14.36 -10.70
C LEU A 45 11.22 13.79 -11.33
N ILE A 46 11.13 12.65 -12.00
CA ILE A 46 12.27 12.04 -12.69
C ILE A 46 12.76 12.97 -13.81
N GLY A 47 11.85 13.52 -14.63
CA GLY A 47 12.23 14.43 -15.71
C GLY A 47 12.81 15.76 -15.24
N ALA A 48 12.40 16.25 -14.07
CA ALA A 48 12.93 17.49 -13.49
C ALA A 48 14.33 17.32 -12.88
N LEU A 49 14.71 16.08 -12.53
CA LEU A 49 15.96 15.75 -11.85
C LEU A 49 17.01 15.07 -12.75
N SER A 50 16.66 14.75 -14.00
CA SER A 50 17.52 14.12 -15.01
C SER A 50 18.47 15.09 -15.72
#